data_AF-A0A8D0J2V0-F1
#
_entry.id   AF-A0A8D0J2V0-F1
#
_cell.length_a   1.000
_cell.length_b   1.000
_cell.length_c   1.000
_cell.angle_alpha   90.00
_cell.angle_beta   90.00
_cell.angle_gamma   90.00
#
_symmetry.space_group_name_H-M   'P 1'
#
loop_
_entity.id
_entity.type
_entity.pdbx_description
1 polymer ?
#
loop_
_entity_poly.entity_id
_entity_poly.type
_entity_poly.pdbx_seq_one_letter_code
_entity_poly.pdbx_strand_id
1 'polypeptide(L)'
;LFQNSRPDNKLIYRHYATLYFIFCIDSSESELGILDLIQVFVETLDKCFENICELDLIFHVDNVHNILAEMTMQGVVLETNMNEIVTQIDAQSKLEKSEAGLAGAPAHAVSVVISCKEHESS
;
A
#
# COMPACT_ATOMS: atom_id res chain seq x y z
N LEU A 1 36.83 13.22 9.89
CA LEU A 1 35.75 12.43 10.55
C LEU A 1 34.40 12.74 9.91
N PHE A 2 34.31 12.67 8.58
CA PHE A 2 33.04 12.61 7.87
C PHE A 2 33.24 11.55 6.79
N GLN A 3 33.01 10.30 7.19
CA GLN A 3 32.87 9.23 6.23
C GLN A 3 31.55 9.54 5.54
N ASN A 4 31.64 10.10 4.33
CA ASN A 4 30.49 10.29 3.45
C ASN A 4 30.11 8.89 2.93
N SER A 5 29.60 8.05 3.81
CA SER A 5 29.04 6.75 3.48
C SER A 5 27.73 7.03 2.76
N ARG A 6 27.79 7.13 1.42
CA ARG A 6 26.57 6.98 0.62
C ARG A 6 25.94 5.65 1.05
N PRO A 7 24.64 5.60 1.37
CA PRO A 7 23.99 4.33 1.63
C PRO A 7 24.13 3.51 0.34
N ASP A 8 24.68 2.30 0.47
CA ASP A 8 24.87 1.36 -0.63
C ASP A 8 23.50 0.76 -0.97
N ASN A 9 22.65 1.55 -1.60
CA ASN A 9 21.32 1.14 -2.02
C ASN A 9 21.42 0.21 -3.23
N LYS A 10 20.60 -0.84 -3.22
CA LYS A 10 20.47 -1.81 -4.31
C LYS A 10 19.09 -1.69 -4.94
N LEU A 11 19.02 -1.94 -6.24
CA LEU A 11 17.75 -2.09 -6.96
C LEU A 11 17.51 -3.57 -7.24
N ILE A 12 16.41 -4.08 -6.74
CA ILE A 12 15.91 -5.43 -7.03
C ILE A 12 14.71 -5.29 -7.93
N TYR A 13 14.69 -6.01 -9.04
CA TYR A 13 13.60 -5.93 -9.99
C TYR A 13 13.21 -7.29 -10.53
N ARG A 14 11.95 -7.42 -10.93
CA ARG A 14 11.43 -8.61 -11.62
C ARG A 14 10.47 -8.18 -12.73
N HIS A 15 10.57 -8.89 -13.85
CA HIS A 15 9.76 -8.66 -15.04
C HIS A 15 8.58 -9.63 -15.08
N TYR A 16 7.36 -9.11 -15.22
CA TYR A 16 6.13 -9.88 -15.39
C TYR A 16 5.40 -9.38 -16.64
N ALA A 17 5.25 -10.25 -17.64
CA ALA A 17 4.65 -9.93 -18.95
C ALA A 17 5.29 -8.71 -19.62
N THR A 18 4.69 -7.53 -19.48
CA THR A 18 5.11 -6.23 -20.05
C THR A 18 5.57 -5.23 -18.98
N LEU A 19 5.51 -5.60 -17.70
CA LEU A 19 5.75 -4.73 -16.54
C LEU A 19 7.06 -5.09 -15.81
N TYR A 20 7.72 -4.06 -15.30
CA TYR A 20 8.85 -4.19 -14.37
C TYR A 20 8.43 -3.72 -12.98
N PHE A 21 8.56 -4.60 -12.00
CA PHE A 21 8.42 -4.27 -10.58
C PHE A 21 9.80 -4.06 -10.00
N ILE A 22 10.06 -2.88 -9.41
CA ILE A 22 11.38 -2.45 -8.97
C ILE A 22 11.28 -1.96 -7.52
N PHE A 23 12.11 -2.51 -6.65
CA PHE A 23 12.27 -2.11 -5.26
C PHE A 23 13.69 -1.57 -5.03
N CYS A 24 13.79 -0.44 -4.34
CA CYS A 24 15.05 0.11 -3.86
C CYS A 24 15.21 -0.25 -2.39
N ILE A 25 16.30 -0.92 -2.05
CA ILE A 25 16.54 -1.49 -0.72
C ILE A 25 17.95 -1.13 -0.24
N ASP A 26 18.18 -1.19 1.08
CA ASP A 26 19.53 -1.10 1.62
C ASP A 26 20.32 -2.38 1.32
N SER A 27 21.64 -2.26 1.27
CA SER A 27 22.58 -3.39 1.24
C SER A 27 22.38 -4.44 2.34
N SER A 28 21.78 -4.07 3.48
CA SER A 28 21.49 -4.97 4.60
C SER A 28 20.32 -5.92 4.34
N GLU A 29 19.45 -5.60 3.39
CA GLU A 29 18.25 -6.38 3.11
C GLU A 29 18.55 -7.63 2.26
N SER A 30 17.75 -8.66 2.46
CA SER A 30 17.87 -9.90 1.70
C SER A 30 17.26 -9.75 0.31
N GLU A 31 18.08 -9.89 -0.73
CA GLU A 31 17.63 -9.81 -2.12
C GLU A 31 16.53 -10.84 -2.42
N LEU A 32 16.65 -12.07 -1.86
CA LEU A 32 15.64 -13.12 -2.04
C LEU A 32 14.33 -12.77 -1.32
N GLY A 33 14.40 -12.19 -0.11
CA GLY A 33 13.20 -11.77 0.62
C GLY A 33 12.42 -10.67 -0.11
N ILE A 34 13.12 -9.76 -0.78
CA ILE A 34 12.51 -8.70 -1.59
C ILE A 34 11.93 -9.26 -2.89
N LEU A 35 12.58 -10.24 -3.50
CA LEU A 35 12.04 -10.97 -4.65
C LEU A 35 10.76 -11.75 -4.29
N ASP A 36 10.67 -12.32 -3.09
CA ASP A 36 9.46 -12.97 -2.59
C ASP A 36 8.36 -11.94 -2.26
N LEU A 37 8.72 -10.78 -1.71
CA LEU A 37 7.77 -9.68 -1.50
C LEU A 37 7.17 -9.19 -2.83
N ILE A 38 8.00 -9.03 -3.87
CA ILE A 38 7.52 -8.69 -5.22
C ILE A 38 6.54 -9.75 -5.73
N GLN A 39 6.81 -11.04 -5.50
CA GLN A 39 5.89 -12.12 -5.87
C GLN A 39 4.53 -11.97 -5.19
N VAL A 40 4.52 -11.82 -3.86
CA VAL A 40 3.29 -11.65 -3.09
C VAL A 40 2.52 -10.42 -3.54
N PHE A 41 3.21 -9.31 -3.86
CA PHE A 41 2.57 -8.09 -4.34
C PHE A 41 1.88 -8.30 -5.68
N VAL A 42 2.56 -8.94 -6.63
CA VAL A 42 1.98 -9.24 -7.96
C VAL A 42 0.82 -10.21 -7.86
N GLU A 43 0.91 -11.25 -7.03
CA GLU A 43 -0.21 -12.19 -6.82
C GLU A 43 -1.40 -11.53 -6.13
N THR A 44 -1.15 -10.61 -5.18
CA THR A 44 -2.21 -9.83 -4.53
C THR A 44 -2.92 -8.92 -5.53
N LEU A 45 -2.16 -8.24 -6.39
CA LEU A 45 -2.71 -7.43 -7.47
C LEU A 45 -3.58 -8.27 -8.42
N ASP A 46 -3.08 -9.41 -8.89
CA ASP A 46 -3.84 -10.29 -9.79
C ASP A 46 -5.16 -10.77 -9.17
N LYS A 47 -5.15 -11.03 -7.87
CA LYS A 47 -6.34 -11.42 -7.11
C LYS A 47 -7.32 -10.27 -6.88
N CYS A 48 -6.84 -9.07 -6.57
CA CYS A 48 -7.70 -7.89 -6.36
C CYS A 48 -8.39 -7.42 -7.65
N PHE A 49 -7.74 -7.61 -8.81
CA PHE A 49 -8.25 -7.13 -10.10
C PHE A 49 -8.82 -8.25 -11.00
N GLU A 50 -8.92 -9.50 -10.51
CA GLU A 50 -9.49 -10.65 -11.22
C GLU A 50 -8.88 -10.90 -12.62
N ASN A 51 -7.56 -11.16 -12.70
CA ASN A 51 -6.73 -11.26 -13.91
C ASN A 51 -6.31 -9.89 -14.46
N ILE A 52 -5.30 -9.33 -13.83
CA ILE A 52 -4.88 -7.95 -14.06
C ILE A 52 -4.17 -7.76 -15.42
N CYS A 53 -4.39 -6.63 -16.08
CA CYS A 53 -3.55 -6.18 -17.19
C CYS A 53 -2.81 -4.87 -16.86
N GLU A 54 -1.74 -4.54 -17.59
CA GLU A 54 -0.95 -3.32 -17.33
C GLU A 54 -1.79 -2.04 -17.30
N LEU A 55 -2.87 -2.01 -18.07
CA LEU A 55 -3.75 -0.86 -18.19
C LEU A 55 -4.60 -0.65 -16.94
N ASP A 56 -4.95 -1.72 -16.22
CA ASP A 56 -5.70 -1.64 -14.96
C ASP A 56 -4.86 -0.97 -13.87
N LEU A 57 -3.55 -1.24 -13.81
CA LEU A 57 -2.65 -0.58 -12.86
C LEU A 57 -2.54 0.92 -13.15
N ILE A 58 -2.58 1.31 -14.43
CA ILE A 58 -2.50 2.72 -14.84
C ILE A 58 -3.79 3.46 -14.47
N PHE A 59 -4.96 2.85 -14.71
CA PHE A 59 -6.25 3.48 -14.44
C PHE A 59 -6.66 3.46 -12.97
N HIS A 60 -6.13 2.52 -12.18
CA HIS A 60 -6.48 2.32 -10.78
C HIS A 60 -5.27 2.41 -9.84
N VAL A 61 -4.41 3.39 -10.08
CA VAL A 61 -3.17 3.58 -9.31
C VAL A 61 -3.41 3.77 -7.81
N ASP A 62 -4.53 4.40 -7.42
CA ASP A 62 -4.88 4.58 -6.00
C ASP A 62 -5.11 3.23 -5.31
N ASN A 63 -5.80 2.29 -5.97
CA ASN A 63 -6.01 0.94 -5.44
C ASN A 63 -4.66 0.20 -5.31
N VAL A 64 -3.76 0.35 -6.28
CA VAL A 64 -2.41 -0.24 -6.24
C VAL A 64 -1.62 0.32 -5.06
N HIS A 65 -1.69 1.63 -4.81
CA HIS A 65 -1.05 2.27 -3.66
C HIS A 65 -1.63 1.79 -2.33
N ASN A 66 -2.95 1.65 -2.24
CA ASN A 66 -3.60 1.13 -1.03
C ASN A 66 -3.14 -0.30 -0.73
N ILE A 67 -3.08 -1.17 -1.74
CA ILE A 67 -2.56 -2.55 -1.59
C ILE A 67 -1.10 -2.52 -1.09
N LEU A 68 -0.25 -1.70 -1.69
CA LEU A 68 1.16 -1.60 -1.28
C LEU A 68 1.32 -1.05 0.15
N ALA A 69 0.44 -0.13 0.57
CA ALA A 69 0.43 0.46 1.91
C ALA A 69 0.00 -0.54 2.99
N GLU A 70 -0.86 -1.50 2.65
CA GLU A 70 -1.22 -2.60 3.55
C GLU A 70 -0.05 -3.60 3.71
N MET A 71 0.70 -3.83 2.62
CA MET A 71 1.86 -4.73 2.65
C MET A 71 3.07 -4.13 3.34
N THR A 72 3.32 -2.84 3.14
CA THR A 72 4.55 -2.17 3.60
C THR A 72 4.27 -0.77 4.11
N MET A 73 4.96 -0.39 5.18
CA MET A 73 4.86 0.95 5.77
C MET A 73 6.22 1.42 6.25
N GLN A 74 6.60 2.65 5.88
CA GLN A 74 7.88 3.26 6.28
C GLN A 74 9.12 2.36 6.02
N GLY A 75 9.09 1.57 4.95
CA GLY A 75 10.17 0.65 4.59
C GLY A 75 10.18 -0.68 5.35
N VAL A 76 9.18 -0.94 6.20
CA VAL A 76 8.99 -2.21 6.90
C VAL A 76 7.86 -3.00 6.26
N VAL A 77 8.04 -4.31 6.10
CA VAL A 77 6.97 -5.22 5.67
C VAL A 77 6.05 -5.49 6.85
N LEU A 78 4.76 -5.21 6.69
CA LEU A 78 3.75 -5.40 7.72
C LEU A 78 3.01 -6.72 7.53
N GLU A 79 2.54 -6.97 6.30
CA GLU A 79 1.70 -8.12 5.99
C GLU A 79 2.12 -8.76 4.66
N THR A 80 2.07 -10.08 4.62
CA THR A 80 2.38 -10.90 3.43
C THR A 80 1.30 -11.93 3.14
N ASN A 81 0.32 -12.10 4.04
CA ASN A 81 -0.83 -12.93 3.80
C ASN A 81 -1.84 -12.22 2.89
N MET A 82 -1.89 -12.65 1.64
CA MET A 82 -2.78 -12.10 0.61
C MET A 82 -4.26 -12.06 1.03
N ASN A 83 -4.73 -13.04 1.83
CA ASN A 83 -6.13 -13.05 2.25
C ASN A 83 -6.44 -11.93 3.26
N GLU A 84 -5.51 -11.65 4.16
CA GLU A 84 -5.66 -10.56 5.13
C GLU A 84 -5.58 -9.21 4.41
N ILE A 85 -4.60 -9.04 3.52
CA ILE A 85 -4.46 -7.82 2.71
C ILE A 85 -5.74 -7.53 1.92
N VAL A 86 -6.26 -8.50 1.16
CA VAL A 86 -7.50 -8.32 0.38
C VAL A 86 -8.68 -7.95 1.30
N THR A 87 -8.79 -8.59 2.45
CA THR A 87 -9.86 -8.31 3.43
C THR A 87 -9.80 -6.88 3.94
N GLN A 88 -8.60 -6.37 4.25
CA GLN A 88 -8.41 -4.99 4.72
C GLN A 88 -8.69 -3.96 3.62
N ILE A 89 -8.25 -4.23 2.39
CA ILE A 89 -8.52 -3.36 1.24
C ILE A 89 -10.03 -3.27 0.95
N ASP A 90 -10.75 -4.39 1.02
CA ASP A 90 -12.21 -4.41 0.88
C ASP A 90 -12.92 -3.63 1.99
N ALA A 91 -12.40 -3.69 3.21
CA ALA A 91 -12.93 -2.93 4.34
C ALA A 91 -12.70 -1.43 4.15
N GLN A 92 -11.50 -1.02 3.71
CA GLN A 92 -11.16 0.38 3.42
C GLN A 92 -12.05 0.94 2.30
N SER A 93 -12.23 0.20 1.19
CA SER A 93 -13.09 0.63 0.08
C SER A 93 -14.56 0.86 0.51
N LYS A 94 -15.07 0.07 1.47
CA LYS A 94 -16.43 0.25 2.00
C LYS A 94 -16.56 1.52 2.84
N LEU A 95 -15.53 1.84 3.63
CA LEU A 95 -15.50 3.04 4.46
C LEU A 95 -15.44 4.31 3.59
N GLU A 96 -14.57 4.34 2.58
CA GLU A 96 -14.47 5.47 1.64
C GLU A 96 -15.81 5.76 0.93
N LYS A 97 -16.53 4.71 0.51
CA LYS A 97 -17.86 4.83 -0.09
C LYS A 97 -18.90 5.36 0.88
N SER A 98 -18.79 5.00 2.16
CA SER A 98 -19.70 5.50 3.20
C SER A 98 -19.46 6.97 3.52
N GLU A 99 -18.21 7.43 3.52
CA GLU A 99 -17.85 8.82 3.78
C GLU A 99 -18.19 9.74 2.59
N ALA A 100 -18.02 9.26 1.35
CA ALA A 100 -18.47 9.98 0.15
C ALA A 100 -19.98 10.23 0.11
N GLY A 101 -20.78 9.40 0.80
CA GLY A 101 -22.22 9.57 0.95
C GLY A 101 -22.66 10.71 1.89
N LEU A 102 -21.77 11.22 2.75
CA LEU A 102 -22.09 12.31 3.68
C LEU A 102 -21.83 13.72 3.13
N ALA A 103 -21.12 13.87 2.00
CA ALA A 103 -20.82 15.17 1.41
C ALA A 103 -22.00 15.82 0.64
N GLY A 104 -23.16 15.14 0.54
CA GLY A 104 -24.31 15.58 -0.25
C GLY A 104 -25.54 16.09 0.53
N ALA A 105 -25.50 16.14 1.86
CA ALA A 105 -26.67 16.54 2.66
C ALA A 105 -26.59 18.01 3.13
N PRO A 106 -27.69 18.80 3.03
CA PRO A 106 -27.73 20.17 3.52
C PRO A 106 -27.56 20.21 5.05
N ALA A 107 -26.97 21.30 5.54
CA ALA A 107 -26.35 21.54 6.85
C ALA A 107 -27.22 21.41 8.12
N HIS A 108 -28.17 20.48 8.21
CA HIS A 108 -29.07 20.37 9.38
C HIS A 108 -29.25 18.94 9.90
N ALA A 109 -28.17 18.17 10.00
CA ALA A 109 -28.11 16.97 10.85
C ALA A 109 -26.66 16.53 11.12
N VAL A 110 -25.86 17.37 11.78
CA VAL A 110 -24.59 16.90 12.37
C VAL A 110 -24.89 16.43 13.78
N SER A 111 -25.02 15.11 13.95
CA SER A 111 -24.89 14.46 15.25
C SER A 111 -24.17 13.14 15.05
N VAL A 112 -23.13 12.92 15.86
CA VAL A 112 -22.30 11.69 15.99
C VAL A 112 -21.26 11.58 14.85
N VAL A 113 -19.95 11.80 14.99
CA VAL A 113 -19.01 11.90 16.11
C VAL A 113 -17.81 12.73 15.65
N ILE A 114 -17.59 13.91 16.24
CA ILE A 114 -16.24 14.48 16.37
C ILE A 114 -15.90 14.34 17.85
N SER A 115 -15.20 13.27 18.20
CA SER A 115 -14.43 13.22 19.45
C SER A 115 -12.99 13.53 19.05
N CYS A 116 -12.58 14.81 19.03
CA CYS A 116 -11.94 15.53 20.14
C CYS A 116 -10.86 14.70 20.86
N LYS A 117 -9.65 15.17 21.16
CA LYS A 117 -8.81 16.32 20.80
C LYS A 117 -7.43 15.98 21.40
N GLU A 118 -6.43 16.65 20.86
CA GLU A 118 -5.02 16.78 21.24
C GLU A 118 -4.64 16.62 22.73
N HIS A 119 -3.41 16.13 22.91
CA HIS A 119 -2.44 16.45 23.98
C HIS A 119 -2.79 16.18 25.45
N GLU A 120 -2.02 15.29 26.08
CA GLU A 120 -1.30 15.71 27.28
C GLU A 120 0.09 15.06 27.35
N SER A 121 1.10 15.93 27.23
CA SER A 121 2.47 15.68 27.66
C SER A 121 2.55 16.10 29.12
N SER A 122 3.14 15.26 29.97
CA SER A 122 3.82 15.70 31.19
C SER A 122 5.04 14.82 31.41
#